data_AF-A0A2M8PJ68-F1
#
_entry.id   AF-A0A2M8PJ68-F1
#
_cell.length_a   1.000
_cell.length_b   1.000
_cell.length_c   1.000
_cell.angle_alpha   90.00
_cell.angle_beta   90.00
_cell.angle_gamma   90.00
#
_symmetry.space_group_name_H-M   'P 1'
#
loop_
_entity.id
_entity.type
_entity.pdbx_description
1 polymer ?
#
loop_
_entity_poly.entity_id
_entity_poly.type
_entity_poly.pdbx_seq_one_letter_code
_entity_poly.pdbx_strand_id
1 'polypeptide(L)' 'MIEMNVSGIVLDAITRSPIVLLKDGSGRRALPIYIGQDQARAIIGAIEKHQPPRPLTHDLIANLLDEWDL' A
#
# COMPACT_ATOMS: atom_id res chain seq x y z
N MET A 1 3.08 14.89 13.62
CA MET A 1 2.93 13.53 13.06
C MET A 1 4.30 12.91 12.88
N ILE A 2 4.43 11.59 12.85
CA ILE A 2 5.69 10.86 12.61
C ILE A 2 5.62 10.28 11.19
N GLU A 3 6.65 10.49 10.37
CA GLU A 3 6.75 9.90 9.04
C GLU A 3 6.95 8.39 9.13
N MET A 4 6.24 7.65 8.29
CA MET A 4 6.23 6.19 8.27
C MET A 4 6.31 5.70 6.83
N ASN A 5 7.09 4.63 6.62
CA ASN A 5 7.26 3.99 5.31
C ASN A 5 6.65 2.59 5.33
N VAL A 6 6.09 2.18 4.18
CA VAL A 6 5.58 0.82 3.99
C VAL A 6 6.76 -0.15 3.94
N SER A 7 6.91 -0.98 4.98
CA SER A 7 7.95 -2.01 5.03
C SER A 7 7.55 -3.29 4.29
N GLY A 8 6.25 -3.53 4.09
CA GLY A 8 5.73 -4.70 3.39
C GLY A 8 4.30 -5.06 3.81
N ILE A 9 3.76 -6.09 3.17
CA ILE A 9 2.46 -6.68 3.50
C ILE A 9 2.68 -8.13 3.96
N VAL A 10 2.09 -8.49 5.09
CA VAL A 10 2.14 -9.84 5.68
C VAL A 10 0.73 -10.38 5.86
N LEU A 11 0.59 -11.70 5.95
CA LEU A 11 -0.67 -12.34 6.31
C LEU A 11 -0.65 -12.74 7.78
N ASP A 12 -1.75 -12.46 8.48
CA ASP A 12 -1.99 -13.00 9.81
C ASP A 12 -2.01 -14.54 9.76
N ALA A 13 -1.30 -15.19 10.66
CA ALA A 13 -1.15 -16.65 10.63
C ALA A 13 -2.46 -17.40 10.91
N ILE A 14 -3.41 -16.78 11.62
CA ILE A 14 -4.66 -17.41 12.04
C ILE A 14 -5.77 -17.04 11.07
N THR A 15 -6.00 -15.74 10.85
CA THR A 15 -7.14 -15.27 10.06
C THR A 15 -6.83 -15.19 8.57
N ARG A 16 -5.55 -15.30 8.18
CA ARG A 16 -5.05 -15.00 6.83
C ARG A 16 -5.44 -13.61 6.34
N SER A 17 -5.77 -12.70 7.24
CA SER A 17 -6.06 -11.30 6.90
C SER A 17 -4.76 -10.57 6.58
N PRO A 18 -4.72 -9.73 5.53
CA PRO A 18 -3.52 -8.98 5.20
C PRO A 18 -3.31 -7.80 6.16
N ILE A 19 -2.04 -7.59 6.49
CA ILE A 19 -1.56 -6.53 7.37
C ILE A 19 -0.48 -5.77 6.61
N VAL A 20 -0.61 -4.45 6.47
CA VAL A 20 0.49 -3.60 6.02
C VAL A 20 1.32 -3.19 7.24
N LEU A 21 2.62 -3.41 7.18
CA LEU A 21 3.55 -3.04 8.24
C LEU A 21 4.21 -1.72 7.89
N LEU A 22 3.89 -0.68 8.65
CA LEU A 22 4.57 0.61 8.55
C LEU A 22 5.75 0.64 9.52
N LYS A 23 6.86 1.27 9.12
CA LYS A 23 8.03 1.52 9.98
C LYS A 23 8.41 2.99 9.97
N ASP A 24 8.87 3.50 11.10
CA ASP A 24 9.46 4.84 11.13
C ASP A 24 10.79 4.87 10.37
N GLY A 25 11.30 6.07 10.04
CA GLY A 25 12.58 6.22 9.33
C GLY A 25 13.78 5.62 10.07
N SER A 26 13.67 5.36 11.38
CA SER A 26 14.72 4.70 12.18
C SER A 26 14.58 3.18 12.25
N GLY A 27 13.48 2.61 11.75
CA GLY A 27 13.12 1.20 11.85
C GLY A 27 12.81 0.71 13.27
N ARG A 28 12.76 1.59 14.28
CA ARG A 28 12.60 1.22 15.69
C ARG A 28 11.15 1.02 16.09
N ARG A 29 10.24 1.71 15.41
CA ARG A 29 8.80 1.59 15.62
C ARG A 29 8.17 0.96 14.40
N ALA A 30 7.26 0.03 14.66
CA ALA A 30 6.44 -0.58 13.63
C ALA A 30 4.96 -0.43 13.99
N LEU A 31 4.14 -0.08 13.01
CA LEU A 31 2.69 0.05 13.14
C LEU A 31 2.02 -0.92 12.16
N PRO A 32 1.42 -2.02 12.64
CA PRO A 32 0.63 -2.90 11.80
C PRO A 32 -0.76 -2.29 11.57
N ILE A 33 -1.23 -2.30 10.32
CA ILE A 33 -2.59 -1.88 9.95
C ILE A 33 -3.24 -3.04 9.19
N TYR A 34 -4.36 -3.54 9.71
CA TYR A 34 -5.17 -4.54 9.02
C TYR A 34 -5.89 -3.90 7.83
N ILE A 35 -5.78 -4.53 6.67
CA ILE A 35 -6.40 -4.10 5.42
C ILE A 35 -7.20 -5.26 4.82
N GLY A 36 -8.04 -4.97 3.84
CA GLY A 36 -8.71 -6.01 3.06
C GLY A 36 -7.83 -6.57 1.95
N GLN A 37 -8.26 -7.69 1.38
CA GLN A 37 -7.52 -8.41 0.34
C GLN A 37 -7.32 -7.57 -0.93
N ASP A 38 -8.30 -6.75 -1.29
CA ASP A 38 -8.25 -5.93 -2.50
C ASP A 38 -7.28 -4.76 -2.33
N GLN A 39 -7.25 -4.12 -1.16
CA GLN A 39 -6.24 -3.09 -0.85
C GLN A 39 -4.83 -3.70 -0.83
N ALA A 40 -4.67 -4.89 -0.24
CA ALA A 40 -3.38 -5.58 -0.19
C ALA A 40 -2.85 -5.85 -1.61
N ARG A 41 -3.69 -6.36 -2.51
CA ARG A 41 -3.32 -6.59 -3.92
C ARG A 41 -2.93 -5.31 -4.64
N ALA A 42 -3.69 -4.23 -4.44
CA ALA A 42 -3.38 -2.94 -5.07
C ALA A 42 -2.03 -2.39 -4.60
N ILE A 43 -1.75 -2.44 -3.29
CA ILE A 43 -0.48 -1.97 -2.72
C ILE A 43 0.69 -2.85 -3.17
N ILE A 44 0.54 -4.18 -3.17
CA ILE A 44 1.58 -5.11 -3.67
C ILE A 44 1.89 -4.79 -5.13
N GLY A 45 0.87 -4.64 -5.98
CA GLY A 45 1.06 -4.29 -7.40
C GLY A 45 1.83 -2.99 -7.59
N ALA A 46 1.53 -1.97 -6.78
CA ALA A 46 2.26 -0.70 -6.80
C ALA A 46 3.72 -0.83 -6.33
N ILE A 47 3.98 -1.58 -5.25
CA ILE A 47 5.34 -1.85 -4.73
C ILE A 47 6.18 -2.61 -5.77
N GLU A 48 5.59 -3.59 -6.43
CA GLU A 48 6.22 -4.39 -7.49
C GLU A 48 6.35 -3.62 -8.81
N LYS A 49 5.83 -2.39 -8.88
CA LYS A 49 5.79 -1.57 -10.10
C LYS A 49 5.15 -2.31 -11.28
N HIS A 50 4.12 -3.12 -10.99
CA HIS A 50 3.38 -3.84 -12.00
C HIS A 50 2.67 -2.83 -12.91
N GLN A 51 2.85 -2.97 -14.23
CA GLN A 51 2.18 -2.12 -15.23
C GLN A 51 1.00 -2.90 -15.83
N PRO A 52 -0.23 -2.67 -15.34
CA PRO A 52 -1.41 -3.33 -15.87
C PRO A 52 -1.73 -2.83 -17.29
N PRO A 53 -2.40 -3.64 -18.14
CA PRO A 53 -2.75 -3.26 -19.51
C PRO A 53 -3.78 -2.11 -19.60
N ARG A 54 -4.39 -1.74 -18.46
CA ARG A 54 -5.31 -0.62 -18.29
C ARG A 54 -5.10 -0.01 -16.90
N PRO A 55 -5.32 1.30 -16.72
CA PRO A 55 -5.26 1.94 -15.41
C PRO A 55 -6.21 1.26 -14.41
N LEU A 56 -5.68 0.91 -13.23
CA LEU A 56 -6.49 0.46 -12.09
C LEU A 56 -7.05 1.68 -11.34
N THR A 57 -7.85 1.43 -10.29
CA THR A 57 -8.53 2.49 -9.55
C THR A 57 -7.57 3.57 -9.02
N HIS A 58 -6.44 3.17 -8.45
CA HIS A 58 -5.46 4.13 -7.92
C HIS A 58 -4.71 4.86 -9.03
N ASP A 59 -4.38 4.17 -10.14
CA ASP A 59 -3.76 4.80 -11.31
C ASP A 59 -4.71 5.84 -11.93
N LEU A 60 -6.00 5.50 -12.04
CA LEU A 60 -7.02 6.41 -12.55
C LEU A 60 -7.17 7.65 -11.66
N ILE A 61 -7.11 7.49 -10.34
CA ILE A 61 -7.15 8.61 -9.39
C ILE A 61 -5.89 9.48 -9.53
N ALA A 62 -4.71 8.86 -9.61
CA ALA A 62 -3.45 9.58 -9.82
C ALA A 62 -3.49 10.38 -11.13
N ASN A 63 -3.88 9.76 -12.23
CA ASN A 63 -4.03 10.43 -13.52
C ASN A 63 -5.03 11.59 -13.46
N LEU A 64 -6.14 11.45 -12.73
CA LEU A 64 -7.11 12.53 -12.57
C LEU A 64 -6.53 13.72 -11.79
N LEU A 65 -5.74 13.45 -10.74
CA LEU A 65 -5.08 14.50 -9.96
C LEU A 65 -4.00 15.19 -10.79
N ASP A 66 -3.20 14.43 -11.53
CA ASP A 66 -2.17 14.94 -12.44
C ASP A 66 -2.78 15.85 -13.52
N GLU A 67 -3.91 15.46 -14.12
CA GLU A 67 -4.63 16.27 -15.12
C GLU A 67 -5.17 17.59 -14.55
N TRP A 68 -5.40 17.64 -13.24
CA TRP A 68 -5.88 18.84 -12.55
C TRP A 68 -4.75 19.66 -11.90
N ASP A 69 -3.50 19.27 -12.10
CA ASP A 69 -2.29 19.90 -11.55
C ASP A 69 -2.36 20.03 -10.01
N LEU A 70 -2.91 18.98 -9.37
CA LEU A 70 -3.13 18.85 -7.92
C LEU A 70 -2.04 18.04 -7.21
#